data_AF-A0A942ILV6-F1
#
_entry.id   AF-A0A942ILV6-F1
#
_cell.length_a   1.000
_cell.length_b   1.000
_cell.length_c   1.000
_cell.angle_alpha   90.00
_cell.angle_beta   90.00
_cell.angle_gamma   90.00
#
_symmetry.space_group_name_H-M   'P 1'
#
loop_
_entity.id
_entity.type
_entity.pdbx_description
1 polymer ?
#
loop_
_entity_poly.entity_id
_entity_poly.type
_entity_poly.pdbx_seq_one_letter_code
_entity_poly.pdbx_strand_id
1 'polypeptide(L)'
;YVAEEWQETVAGDPAINALDLEVGRAILPYIVGGSSHGSIQPQYSEKMSWLALETSPYDLVLINSFVPHYSEPNRSSNSRRAMFFTHNRLQEGEHREAYYQAKRYDPYNPTFHFATPTDGRNK
;
A
#
# COMPACT_ATOMS: atom_id res chain seq x y z
N TYR A 1 7.70 7.08 -2.37
CA TYR A 1 8.54 6.13 -3.11
C TYR A 1 7.65 5.07 -3.72
N VAL A 2 7.95 4.70 -4.96
CA VAL A 2 7.29 3.64 -5.72
C VAL A 2 8.37 2.71 -6.23
N ALA A 3 8.14 1.40 -6.14
CA ALA A 3 9.10 0.43 -6.66
C ALA A 3 9.02 0.34 -8.18
N GLU A 4 10.13 0.61 -8.86
CA GLU A 4 10.29 0.46 -10.30
C GLU A 4 10.57 -0.99 -10.66
N GLU A 5 9.99 -1.45 -11.77
CA GLU A 5 10.17 -2.81 -12.32
C GLU A 5 10.12 -3.91 -11.24
N TRP A 6 9.27 -3.71 -10.22
CA TRP A 6 9.29 -4.52 -9.00
C TRP A 6 8.96 -5.99 -9.26
N GLN A 7 8.18 -6.29 -10.31
CA GLN A 7 7.85 -7.66 -10.71
C GLN A 7 9.10 -8.41 -11.19
N GLU A 8 10.06 -7.74 -11.83
CA GLU A 8 11.32 -8.35 -12.25
C GLU A 8 12.16 -8.77 -11.04
N THR A 9 12.11 -7.99 -9.95
CA THR A 9 12.87 -8.27 -8.72
C THR A 9 12.41 -9.53 -8.00
N VAL A 10 11.21 -10.01 -8.33
CA VAL A 10 10.60 -11.23 -7.77
C VAL A 10 10.34 -12.30 -8.82
N ALA A 11 10.76 -12.07 -10.07
CA ALA A 11 10.54 -13.01 -11.15
C ALA A 11 11.31 -14.31 -10.89
N GLY A 12 10.61 -15.45 -11.00
CA GLY A 12 11.20 -16.77 -10.78
C GLY A 12 11.32 -17.19 -9.31
N ASP A 13 10.86 -16.37 -8.36
CA ASP A 13 10.75 -16.82 -6.97
C ASP A 13 9.64 -17.88 -6.84
N PRO A 14 9.93 -19.11 -6.38
CA PRO A 14 8.94 -20.18 -6.29
C PRO A 14 7.84 -19.91 -5.26
N ALA A 15 8.03 -18.95 -4.34
CA ALA A 15 7.02 -18.53 -3.39
C ALA A 15 6.04 -17.50 -3.97
N ILE A 16 6.27 -17.00 -5.19
CA ILE A 16 5.51 -15.92 -5.80
C ILE A 16 4.82 -16.42 -7.07
N ASN A 17 3.50 -16.28 -7.11
CA ASN A 17 2.69 -16.60 -8.27
C ASN A 17 2.24 -15.30 -8.96
N ALA A 18 2.90 -14.94 -10.06
CA ALA A 18 2.59 -13.70 -10.77
C ALA A 18 1.14 -13.65 -11.32
N LEU A 19 0.53 -14.80 -11.60
CA LEU A 19 -0.85 -14.88 -12.11
C LEU A 19 -1.89 -14.38 -11.11
N ASP A 20 -1.55 -14.36 -9.81
CA ASP A 20 -2.46 -13.85 -8.78
C ASP A 20 -2.75 -12.34 -8.96
N LEU A 21 -1.85 -11.56 -9.59
CA LEU A 21 -2.12 -10.17 -9.94
C LEU A 21 -3.26 -10.02 -10.95
N GLU A 22 -3.38 -10.96 -11.90
CA GLU A 22 -4.39 -10.91 -12.96
C GLU A 22 -5.81 -11.03 -12.38
N VAL A 23 -5.93 -11.79 -11.29
CA VAL A 23 -7.16 -12.02 -10.54
C VAL A 23 -7.31 -11.10 -9.31
N GLY A 24 -6.51 -10.02 -9.25
CA GLY A 24 -6.67 -8.98 -8.24
C GLY A 24 -6.19 -9.38 -6.84
N ARG A 25 -5.14 -10.19 -6.73
CA ARG A 25 -4.53 -10.59 -5.46
C ARG A 25 -3.09 -10.09 -5.35
N ALA A 26 -2.71 -9.67 -4.15
CA ALA A 26 -1.34 -9.31 -3.85
C ALA A 26 -0.44 -10.55 -3.85
N ILE A 27 0.77 -10.42 -4.41
CA ILE A 27 1.69 -11.55 -4.60
C ILE A 27 2.92 -11.49 -3.69
N LEU A 28 3.18 -10.35 -3.07
CA LEU A 28 4.35 -10.14 -2.23
C LEU A 28 4.09 -10.66 -0.82
N PRO A 29 4.97 -11.53 -0.30
CA PRO A 29 4.88 -11.94 1.09
C PRO A 29 5.03 -10.74 2.03
N TYR A 30 4.21 -10.71 3.06
CA TYR A 30 4.17 -9.64 4.04
C TYR A 30 4.34 -10.19 5.47
N ILE A 31 4.66 -9.30 6.39
CA ILE A 31 4.82 -9.61 7.81
C ILE A 31 3.43 -9.78 8.42
N VAL A 32 3.22 -10.88 9.14
CA VAL A 32 1.97 -11.13 9.86
C VAL A 32 2.22 -10.96 11.36
N GLY A 33 1.59 -9.94 11.92
CA GLY A 33 1.55 -9.67 13.37
C GLY A 33 2.54 -8.60 13.81
N GLY A 34 2.39 -8.15 15.05
CA GLY A 34 3.20 -7.07 15.62
C GLY A 34 2.99 -5.71 14.93
N SER A 35 3.92 -4.79 15.17
CA SER A 35 3.84 -3.40 14.69
C SER A 35 4.10 -3.24 13.19
N SER A 36 4.65 -4.27 12.53
CA SER A 36 4.97 -4.26 11.10
C SER A 36 3.98 -5.09 10.27
N HIS A 37 2.86 -5.52 10.86
CA HIS A 37 1.83 -6.28 10.15
C HIS A 37 1.44 -5.59 8.84
N GLY A 38 1.46 -6.34 7.73
CA GLY A 38 1.13 -5.83 6.39
C GLY A 38 2.30 -5.22 5.63
N SER A 39 3.47 -5.04 6.25
CA SER A 39 4.69 -4.60 5.54
C SER A 39 5.23 -5.74 4.68
N ILE A 40 5.70 -5.43 3.47
CA ILE A 40 6.42 -6.39 2.61
C ILE A 40 7.63 -6.93 3.38
N GLN A 41 7.90 -8.24 3.29
CA GLN A 41 9.03 -8.82 3.98
C GLN A 41 10.36 -8.21 3.46
N PRO A 42 11.32 -7.89 4.35
CA PRO A 42 12.55 -7.18 3.98
C PRO A 42 13.32 -7.82 2.82
N GLN A 43 13.40 -9.15 2.79
CA GLN A 43 14.06 -9.92 1.74
C GLN A 43 13.55 -9.69 0.31
N TYR A 44 12.34 -9.13 0.15
CA TYR A 44 11.80 -8.69 -1.13
C TYR A 44 11.96 -7.17 -1.31
N SER A 45 11.59 -6.37 -0.31
CA SER A 45 11.63 -4.90 -0.43
C SER A 45 13.04 -4.34 -0.58
N GLU A 46 14.05 -4.99 0.00
CA GLU A 46 15.46 -4.58 -0.11
C GLU A 46 16.05 -4.80 -1.50
N LYS A 47 15.42 -5.64 -2.33
CA LYS A 47 15.83 -5.90 -3.72
C LYS A 47 15.19 -4.92 -4.72
N MET A 48 14.24 -4.10 -4.27
CA MET A 48 13.49 -3.20 -5.13
C MET A 48 14.28 -1.91 -5.41
N SER A 49 14.19 -1.43 -6.66
CA SER A 49 14.60 -0.06 -7.00
C SER A 49 13.48 0.89 -6.61
N TRP A 50 13.77 1.91 -5.80
CA TRP A 50 12.76 2.82 -5.27
C TRP A 50 12.89 4.21 -5.89
N LEU A 51 11.85 4.63 -6.60
CA LEU A 51 11.73 5.97 -7.16
C LEU A 51 11.03 6.91 -6.19
N ALA A 52 11.68 8.02 -5.85
CA ALA A 52 11.02 9.13 -5.16
C ALA A 52 10.08 9.85 -6.12
N LEU A 53 8.78 9.89 -5.79
CA LEU A 53 7.79 10.67 -6.51
C LEU A 53 7.54 11.98 -5.76
N GLU A 54 8.11 13.06 -6.27
CA GLU A 54 7.80 14.41 -5.81
C GLU A 54 6.56 14.93 -6.52
N THR A 55 5.67 15.58 -5.76
CA THR A 55 4.39 16.07 -6.28
C THR A 55 4.13 17.51 -5.84
N SER A 56 3.50 18.26 -6.72
CA SER A 56 2.88 19.56 -6.48
C SER A 56 1.39 19.39 -6.12
N PRO A 57 0.73 20.37 -5.48
CA PRO A 57 -0.72 20.34 -5.23
C PRO A 57 -1.61 20.15 -6.47
N TYR A 58 -1.07 20.28 -7.68
CA TYR A 58 -1.78 20.13 -8.95
C TYR A 58 -1.54 18.78 -9.63
N ASP A 59 -0.70 17.93 -9.05
CA ASP A 59 -0.37 16.65 -9.66
C ASP A 59 -1.42 15.59 -9.31
N LEU A 60 -1.74 14.76 -10.30
CA LEU A 60 -2.51 13.55 -10.12
C LEU A 60 -1.58 12.34 -10.23
N VAL A 61 -1.53 11.55 -9.17
CA VAL A 61 -0.79 10.29 -9.15
C VAL A 61 -1.77 9.13 -9.30
N LEU A 62 -1.61 8.35 -10.37
CA LEU A 62 -2.32 7.10 -10.59
C LEU A 62 -1.35 5.94 -10.35
N ILE A 63 -1.64 5.11 -9.35
CA ILE A 63 -0.87 3.90 -9.07
C ILE A 63 -1.78 2.69 -9.11
N ASN A 64 -1.25 1.58 -9.65
CA ASN A 64 -1.90 0.29 -9.53
C ASN A 64 -1.81 -0.18 -8.06
N SER A 65 -2.92 -0.73 -7.53
CA SER A 65 -3.04 -1.17 -6.13
C SER A 65 -1.97 -2.15 -5.65
N PHE A 66 -1.33 -2.89 -6.56
CA PHE A 66 -0.31 -3.89 -6.23
C PHE A 66 1.12 -3.37 -6.33
N VAL A 67 1.32 -2.14 -6.80
CA VAL A 67 2.66 -1.55 -6.89
C VAL A 67 3.16 -1.25 -5.46
N PRO A 68 4.30 -1.81 -5.04
CA PRO A 68 4.91 -1.49 -3.76
C PRO A 68 5.19 0.01 -3.68
N HIS A 69 4.75 0.61 -2.59
CA HIS A 69 4.97 2.03 -2.34
C HIS A 69 5.09 2.29 -0.84
N TYR A 70 5.84 3.31 -0.49
CA TYR A 70 5.96 3.79 0.87
C TYR A 70 6.24 5.30 0.91
N SER A 71 6.08 5.89 2.10
CA SER A 71 6.50 7.26 2.38
C SER A 71 7.41 7.28 3.58
N GLU A 72 8.46 8.10 3.54
CA GLU A 72 9.26 8.39 4.72
C GLU A 72 8.52 9.28 5.72
N PRO A 73 8.91 9.26 7.00
CA PRO A 73 8.44 10.22 8.00
C PRO A 73 8.56 11.66 7.50
N ASN A 74 7.55 12.48 7.75
CA ASN A 74 7.62 13.91 7.41
C ASN A 74 8.51 14.63 8.43
N ARG A 75 9.71 15.04 8.01
CA ARG A 75 10.65 15.82 8.83
C ARG A 75 10.59 17.32 8.55
N SER A 76 9.70 17.77 7.67
CA SER A 76 9.52 19.19 7.33
C SER A 76 8.50 19.87 8.24
N SER A 77 8.48 21.20 8.22
CA SER A 77 7.44 22.02 8.86
C SER A 77 6.14 22.11 8.04
N ASN A 78 6.12 21.54 6.83
CA ASN A 78 5.00 21.64 5.90
C ASN A 78 4.12 20.39 5.92
N SER A 79 2.80 20.56 5.74
CA SER A 79 1.87 19.44 5.62
C SER A 79 1.92 18.78 4.25
N ARG A 80 1.87 17.45 4.19
CA ARG A 80 1.71 16.65 2.95
C ARG A 80 0.27 16.16 2.80
N ARG A 81 -0.65 17.06 2.42
CA ARG A 81 -2.07 16.73 2.25
C ARG A 81 -2.29 16.06 0.89
N ALA A 82 -2.99 14.93 0.88
CA ALA A 82 -3.38 14.22 -0.33
C ALA A 82 -4.82 13.70 -0.19
N MET A 83 -5.52 13.59 -1.31
CA MET A 83 -6.82 12.92 -1.39
C MET A 83 -6.63 11.57 -2.09
N PHE A 84 -7.13 10.51 -1.48
CA PHE A 84 -7.04 9.16 -2.02
C PHE A 84 -8.40 8.71 -2.54
N PHE A 85 -8.43 8.30 -3.80
CA PHE A 85 -9.59 7.71 -4.45
C PHE A 85 -9.21 6.32 -4.95
N THR A 86 -9.73 5.29 -4.29
CA THR A 86 -9.52 3.89 -4.69
C THR A 86 -10.68 3.45 -5.57
N HIS A 87 -10.34 2.88 -6.72
CA HIS A 87 -11.30 2.32 -7.67
C HIS A 87 -11.01 0.84 -7.85
N ASN A 88 -12.06 0.03 -7.98
CA ASN A 88 -11.98 -1.38 -8.36
C ASN A 88 -12.67 -1.59 -9.72
N ARG A 89 -12.41 -2.73 -10.38
CA ARG A 89 -13.04 -3.04 -11.67
C ARG A 89 -14.52 -3.32 -11.44
N LEU A 90 -15.38 -2.94 -12.40
CA LEU A 90 -16.82 -3.21 -12.32
C LEU A 90 -17.14 -4.71 -12.11
N GLN A 91 -16.37 -5.60 -12.74
CA GLN A 91 -16.53 -7.06 -12.60
C GLN A 91 -16.23 -7.60 -11.19
N GLU A 92 -15.54 -6.83 -10.34
CA GLU A 92 -15.24 -7.19 -8.95
C GLU A 92 -16.40 -6.85 -8.02
N GLY A 93 -17.35 -6.01 -8.48
CA GLY A 93 -18.57 -5.65 -7.78
C GLY A 93 -18.44 -4.41 -6.90
N GLU A 94 -19.48 -4.17 -6.09
CA GLU A 94 -19.58 -2.98 -5.23
C GLU A 94 -18.98 -3.26 -3.84
N HIS A 95 -17.76 -2.76 -3.61
CA HIS A 95 -17.06 -2.96 -2.32
C HIS A 95 -17.17 -1.75 -1.37
N ARG A 96 -17.60 -0.59 -1.88
CA ARG A 96 -17.53 0.67 -1.15
C ARG A 96 -18.33 0.65 0.15
N GLU A 97 -19.58 0.22 0.09
CA GLU A 97 -20.45 0.22 1.28
C GLU A 97 -19.94 -0.73 2.35
N ALA A 98 -19.64 -1.98 1.98
CA ALA A 98 -19.08 -2.99 2.88
C ALA A 98 -17.79 -2.50 3.55
N TYR A 99 -16.88 -1.89 2.79
CA TYR A 99 -15.65 -1.30 3.32
C TYR A 99 -15.92 -0.25 4.40
N TYR A 100 -16.79 0.72 4.11
CA TYR A 100 -17.08 1.80 5.07
C TYR A 100 -17.88 1.32 6.28
N GLN A 101 -18.74 0.31 6.13
CA GLN A 101 -19.42 -0.33 7.27
C GLN A 101 -18.40 -1.02 8.18
N ALA A 102 -17.48 -1.81 7.61
CA ALA A 102 -16.44 -2.50 8.38
C ALA A 102 -15.51 -1.51 9.09
N LYS A 103 -15.10 -0.42 8.42
CA LYS A 103 -14.27 0.64 9.02
C LYS A 103 -14.96 1.36 10.18
N ARG A 104 -16.28 1.56 10.11
CA ARG A 104 -17.04 2.17 11.22
C ARG A 104 -17.23 1.21 12.38
N TYR A 105 -17.37 -0.09 12.08
CA TYR A 105 -17.53 -1.14 13.07
C TYR A 105 -16.25 -1.39 13.87
N ASP A 106 -15.11 -1.45 13.18
CA ASP A 106 -13.78 -1.66 13.80
C ASP A 106 -12.79 -0.59 13.31
N PRO A 107 -12.87 0.64 13.85
CA PRO A 107 -12.06 1.77 13.39
C PRO A 107 -10.58 1.65 13.76
N TYR A 108 -10.20 0.71 14.62
CA TYR A 108 -8.82 0.46 15.05
C TYR A 108 -8.16 -0.71 14.33
N ASN A 109 -8.89 -1.37 13.41
CA ASN A 109 -8.34 -2.46 12.63
C ASN A 109 -7.16 -1.95 11.79
N PRO A 110 -5.94 -2.49 11.93
CA PRO A 110 -4.76 -1.99 11.21
C PRO A 110 -4.96 -1.98 9.69
N THR A 111 -5.85 -2.83 9.14
CA THR A 111 -6.24 -2.84 7.72
C THR A 111 -6.80 -1.49 7.23
N PHE A 112 -7.44 -0.69 8.10
CA PHE A 112 -8.01 0.61 7.75
C PHE A 112 -7.06 1.80 7.98
N HIS A 113 -5.87 1.56 8.54
CA HIS A 113 -4.94 2.61 8.97
C HIS A 113 -3.94 2.96 7.86
N PHE A 114 -4.46 3.39 6.70
CA PHE A 114 -3.62 3.99 5.65
C PHE A 114 -3.23 5.45 5.95
N ALA A 115 -3.94 6.12 6.89
CA ALA A 115 -3.68 7.52 7.27
C ALA A 115 -4.15 7.92 8.68
N THR A 116 -4.87 7.04 9.38
CA THR A 116 -5.35 7.30 10.74
C THR A 116 -4.17 7.24 11.70
N PRO A 117 -3.95 8.23 12.59
CA PRO A 117 -3.04 8.07 13.70
C PRO A 117 -3.37 6.76 14.42
N THR A 118 -2.50 5.76 14.32
CA THR A 118 -2.39 4.79 15.39
C THR A 118 -1.83 5.52 16.60
N ASP A 119 -2.10 5.04 17.82
CA ASP A 119 -1.49 5.56 19.05
C ASP A 119 0.06 5.52 19.02
N GLY A 120 0.66 4.94 17.97
CA GLY A 120 2.07 5.05 17.62
C GLY A 120 2.56 6.46 17.25
N ARG A 121 1.73 7.50 17.29
CA ARG A 121 2.19 8.92 17.27
C ARG A 121 2.63 9.45 18.63
N ASN A 122 2.48 8.67 19.71
CA ASN A 122 3.12 8.95 21.00
C ASN A 122 4.49 8.29 21.05
N LYS A 123 5.47 8.85 20.34
CA LYS A 123 6.90 8.67 20.62
C LYS A 123 7.59 10.01 20.54
#